data_AF-A0A2N2JKH5-F1
#
_entry.id   AF-A0A2N2JKH5-F1
#
_cell.length_a   1.000
_cell.length_b   1.000
_cell.length_c   1.000
_cell.angle_alpha   90.00
_cell.angle_beta   90.00
_cell.angle_gamma   90.00
#
_symmetry.space_group_name_H-M   'P 1'
#
loop_
_entity.id
_entity.type
_entity.pdbx_description
1 polymer ?
#
loop_
_entity_poly.entity_id
_entity_poly.type
_entity_poly.pdbx_seq_one_letter_code
_entity_poly.pdbx_strand_id
1 'polypeptide(L)'
;MSIIPPLSFAASGGAQTLAFNVHGSGEISAFLPTAQVGSLLIDGAAPVGASSATVPGLPTVTRVRVPLAGGNHAVSAAGDFQLGLVSQNTAAGGTGLFAYYNRFRVPGCGDDTLDASEACDDGNVVDGDGCSAACRFEVGYGPCDDDGQCVASGRCDLDTGLCVGRCNDDADCDDGDGCTADSCNTFTGACQTTPLASGASCDDGLFCTEDTVCSAQGECLGAPLSCGPPADYCDEALCDEDANQCVEQGRSCASERHYLFGVVSDGGDPPTYGSIRCWRVGGVVQCDMSGGELVVGPPVCE
;
A
#
# COMPACT_ATOMS: atom_id res chain seq x y z
N MET A 1 26.84 13.63 0.39
CA MET A 1 25.57 13.68 1.13
C MET A 1 25.44 15.11 1.64
N SER A 2 24.70 15.96 0.93
CA SER A 2 24.55 17.36 1.32
C SER A 2 23.47 17.44 2.39
N ILE A 3 23.91 17.60 3.64
CA ILE A 3 23.04 17.83 4.78
C ILE A 3 22.63 19.30 4.71
N ILE A 4 21.34 19.56 4.52
CA ILE A 4 20.77 20.89 4.74
C ILE A 4 20.75 21.07 6.26
N PRO A 5 21.50 22.03 6.84
CA PRO A 5 21.46 22.27 8.27
C PRO A 5 20.05 22.76 8.68
N PRO A 6 19.64 22.57 9.96
CA PRO A 6 18.37 23.07 10.44
C PRO A 6 18.31 24.59 10.25
N LEU A 7 17.29 25.04 9.51
CA LEU A 7 17.01 26.46 9.35
C LEU A 7 16.62 27.02 10.72
N SER A 8 17.22 28.15 11.10
CA SER A 8 16.82 28.90 12.30
C SER A 8 16.09 30.16 11.86
N PHE A 9 14.85 30.31 12.33
CA PHE A 9 13.95 31.38 11.94
C PHE A 9 14.11 32.57 12.90
N ALA A 10 14.56 33.72 12.41
CA ALA A 10 14.67 34.95 13.20
C ALA A 10 13.84 36.06 12.54
N ALA A 11 12.71 36.42 13.16
CA ALA A 11 11.91 37.56 12.71
C ALA A 11 12.62 38.88 13.02
N SER A 12 12.97 39.67 12.00
CA SER A 12 13.34 41.08 12.14
C SER A 12 12.18 41.96 11.66
N GLY A 13 11.66 42.85 12.50
CA GLY A 13 10.43 43.59 12.24
C GLY A 13 10.44 44.46 10.96
N GLY A 14 9.30 44.47 10.25
CA GLY A 14 9.00 45.35 9.11
C GLY A 14 8.68 44.58 7.82
N ALA A 15 9.49 43.57 7.53
CA ALA A 15 9.27 42.54 6.51
C ALA A 15 9.83 41.23 7.09
N GLN A 16 9.06 40.14 7.02
CA GLN A 16 9.43 38.91 7.72
C GLN A 16 10.40 38.12 6.85
N THR A 17 11.66 38.05 7.28
CA THR A 17 12.75 37.52 6.44
C THR A 17 13.16 36.13 6.89
N LEU A 18 13.12 35.16 5.98
CA LEU A 18 13.70 33.83 6.14
C LEU A 18 15.00 33.75 5.35
N ALA A 19 16.11 33.45 6.03
CA ALA A 19 17.41 33.23 5.41
C ALA A 19 17.63 31.74 5.10
N PHE A 20 18.19 31.44 3.93
CA PHE A 20 18.49 30.08 3.49
C PHE A 20 19.74 30.06 2.60
N ASN A 21 20.31 28.88 2.37
CA ASN A 21 21.46 28.69 1.50
C ASN A 21 21.09 27.76 0.33
N VAL A 22 21.51 28.13 -0.88
CA VAL A 22 21.35 27.34 -2.10
C VAL A 22 22.72 26.87 -2.57
N HIS A 23 22.89 25.56 -2.73
CA HIS A 23 24.13 24.97 -3.26
C HIS A 23 24.00 24.72 -4.78
N GLY A 24 24.82 25.40 -5.58
CA GLY A 24 24.68 25.41 -7.05
C GLY A 24 23.56 26.34 -7.52
N SER A 25 23.00 26.16 -8.72
CA SER A 25 21.79 26.89 -9.13
C SER A 25 20.53 26.16 -8.66
N GLY A 26 19.49 26.93 -8.33
CA GLY A 26 18.23 26.40 -7.80
C GLY A 26 17.02 27.19 -8.27
N GLU A 27 15.84 26.67 -7.96
CA GLU A 27 14.59 27.39 -8.05
C GLU A 27 13.92 27.38 -6.68
N ILE A 28 13.39 28.52 -6.27
CA ILE A 28 12.47 28.57 -5.14
C ILE A 28 11.04 28.66 -5.65
N SER A 29 10.13 27.97 -4.98
CA SER A 29 8.70 28.11 -5.16
C SER A 29 8.10 28.70 -3.89
N ALA A 30 7.66 29.96 -3.94
CA ALA A 30 6.98 30.61 -2.84
C ALA A 30 5.47 30.57 -3.08
N PHE A 31 4.71 30.07 -2.11
CA PHE A 31 3.25 30.04 -2.13
C PHE A 31 2.74 31.10 -1.17
N LEU A 32 2.03 32.09 -1.71
CA LEU A 32 1.49 33.21 -0.94
C LEU A 32 0.04 33.46 -1.35
N PRO A 33 -0.75 34.14 -0.51
CA PRO A 33 -2.03 34.69 -0.94
C PRO A 33 -1.84 35.53 -2.21
N THR A 34 -2.70 35.34 -3.21
CA THR A 34 -2.62 36.04 -4.51
C THR A 34 -2.54 37.57 -4.34
N ALA A 35 -3.22 38.11 -3.32
CA ALA A 35 -3.18 39.53 -2.98
C ALA A 35 -1.82 40.03 -2.44
N GLN A 36 -0.96 39.13 -1.95
CA GLN A 36 0.33 39.43 -1.32
C GLN A 36 1.54 39.16 -2.22
N VAL A 37 1.34 38.65 -3.44
CA VAL A 37 2.43 38.31 -4.39
C VAL A 37 3.37 39.50 -4.64
N GLY A 38 2.82 40.72 -4.75
CA GLY A 38 3.61 41.93 -4.97
C GLY A 38 4.50 42.35 -3.79
N SER A 39 4.36 41.70 -2.63
CA SER A 39 5.19 41.94 -1.45
C SER A 39 6.40 41.01 -1.37
N LEU A 40 6.50 40.01 -2.24
CA LEU A 40 7.60 39.05 -2.22
C LEU A 40 8.90 39.74 -2.61
N LEU A 41 9.89 39.66 -1.73
CA LEU A 41 11.25 40.15 -1.95
C LEU A 41 12.24 38.99 -1.79
N ILE A 42 13.25 38.98 -2.65
CA ILE A 42 14.46 38.16 -2.55
C ILE A 42 15.65 39.09 -2.38
N ASP A 43 16.41 38.88 -1.32
CA ASP A 43 17.56 39.71 -0.94
C ASP A 43 17.22 41.20 -0.86
N GLY A 44 15.98 41.50 -0.41
CA GLY A 44 15.45 42.86 -0.27
C GLY A 44 14.99 43.51 -1.58
N ALA A 45 14.96 42.78 -2.70
CA ALA A 45 14.53 43.29 -4.01
C ALA A 45 13.38 42.45 -4.59
N ALA A 46 12.60 43.03 -5.49
CA ALA A 46 11.60 42.28 -6.24
C ALA A 46 12.30 41.19 -7.08
N PRO A 47 11.80 39.94 -7.07
CA PRO A 47 12.47 38.82 -7.71
C PRO A 47 12.56 39.00 -9.23
N VAL A 48 13.77 38.89 -9.77
CA VAL A 48 14.05 39.03 -11.21
C VAL A 48 13.89 37.68 -11.91
N GLY A 49 13.21 37.67 -13.05
CA GLY A 49 12.99 36.42 -13.81
C GLY A 49 11.98 35.47 -13.17
N ALA A 50 11.18 35.97 -12.22
CA ALA A 50 10.14 35.17 -11.59
C ALA A 50 9.00 34.84 -12.56
N SER A 51 8.47 33.63 -12.47
CA SER A 51 7.18 33.26 -13.05
C SER A 51 6.16 33.06 -11.94
N SER A 52 4.89 33.34 -12.21
CA SER A 52 3.82 33.10 -11.25
C SER A 52 2.61 32.46 -11.91
N ALA A 53 1.95 31.58 -11.17
CA ALA A 53 0.72 30.92 -11.59
C ALA A 53 -0.16 30.67 -10.37
N THR A 54 -1.47 30.86 -10.54
CA THR A 54 -2.45 30.45 -9.53
C THR A 54 -2.39 28.94 -9.35
N VAL A 55 -2.49 28.48 -8.11
CA VAL A 55 -2.49 27.04 -7.83
C VAL A 55 -3.83 26.45 -8.28
N PRO A 56 -3.84 25.37 -9.10
CA PRO A 56 -5.08 24.68 -9.46
C PRO A 56 -5.87 24.26 -8.22
N GLY A 57 -7.19 24.46 -8.21
CA GLY A 57 -8.04 24.18 -7.05
C GLY A 57 -7.95 25.21 -5.90
N LEU A 58 -6.94 26.08 -5.88
CA LEU A 58 -6.71 27.08 -4.83
C LEU A 58 -6.55 28.49 -5.44
N PRO A 59 -7.65 29.13 -5.90
CA PRO A 59 -7.58 30.40 -6.63
C PRO A 59 -7.03 31.58 -5.82
N THR A 60 -7.06 31.47 -4.49
CA THR A 60 -6.54 32.48 -3.55
C THR A 60 -5.04 32.32 -3.28
N VAL A 61 -4.40 31.27 -3.80
CA VAL A 61 -2.98 30.99 -3.62
C VAL A 61 -2.26 31.10 -4.96
N THR A 62 -1.14 31.82 -4.98
CA THR A 62 -0.27 31.93 -6.15
C THR A 62 1.08 31.32 -5.82
N ARG A 63 1.58 30.46 -6.71
CA ARG A 63 2.96 29.98 -6.71
C ARG A 63 3.81 30.97 -7.49
N VAL A 64 4.89 31.45 -6.88
CA VAL A 64 5.92 32.27 -7.50
C VAL A 64 7.20 31.46 -7.58
N ARG A 65 7.65 31.16 -8.79
CA ARG A 65 8.92 30.49 -9.05
C ARG A 65 10.02 31.52 -9.31
N VAL A 66 11.11 31.46 -8.58
CA VAL A 66 12.25 32.37 -8.75
C VAL A 66 13.54 31.57 -8.96
N PRO A 67 14.22 31.72 -10.10
CA PRO A 67 15.55 31.14 -10.29
C PRO A 67 16.56 31.84 -9.39
N LEU A 68 17.36 31.07 -8.66
CA LEU A 68 18.41 31.57 -7.78
C LEU A 68 19.77 31.00 -8.16
N ALA A 69 20.80 31.85 -8.03
CA ALA A 69 22.18 31.41 -8.08
C ALA A 69 22.55 30.68 -6.78
N GLY A 70 23.75 30.09 -6.75
CA GLY A 70 24.28 29.51 -5.51
C GLY A 70 24.73 30.60 -4.55
N GLY A 71 24.38 30.45 -3.28
CA GLY A 71 24.70 31.44 -2.26
C GLY A 71 23.70 31.50 -1.11
N ASN A 72 23.93 32.47 -0.23
CA ASN A 72 23.00 32.81 0.84
C ASN A 72 21.94 33.76 0.30
N HIS A 73 20.69 33.46 0.60
CA HIS A 73 19.55 34.25 0.18
C HIS A 73 18.62 34.52 1.36
N ALA A 74 17.79 35.55 1.19
CA ALA A 74 16.76 35.93 2.12
C ALA A 74 15.44 36.14 1.36
N VAL A 75 14.37 35.49 1.81
CA VAL A 75 13.01 35.72 1.29
C VAL A 75 12.18 36.46 2.32
N SER A 76 11.39 37.44 1.88
CA SER A 76 10.42 38.11 2.75
C SER A 76 9.13 38.44 2.03
N ALA A 77 8.02 38.46 2.78
CA ALA A 77 6.71 38.88 2.29
C ALA A 77 5.90 39.60 3.39
N ALA A 78 4.86 40.32 2.99
CA ALA A 78 3.97 41.04 3.91
C ALA A 78 2.94 40.13 4.61
N GLY A 79 2.81 38.86 4.20
CA GLY A 79 1.94 37.86 4.81
C GLY A 79 2.63 36.50 4.96
N ASP A 80 1.90 35.54 5.50
CA ASP A 80 2.37 34.16 5.64
C ASP A 80 2.66 33.56 4.26
N PHE A 81 3.67 32.71 4.21
CA PHE A 81 4.06 32.04 2.97
C PHE A 81 4.63 30.65 3.25
N GLN A 82 4.48 29.77 2.28
CA GLN A 82 5.23 28.52 2.24
C GLN A 82 6.36 28.65 1.23
N LEU A 83 7.53 28.14 1.59
CA LEU A 83 8.71 28.14 0.73
C LEU A 83 9.08 26.69 0.41
N GLY A 84 9.09 26.35 -0.89
CA GLY A 84 9.70 25.13 -1.41
C GLY A 84 11.04 25.46 -2.06
N LEU A 85 12.11 24.76 -1.66
CA LEU A 85 13.45 24.93 -2.24
C LEU A 85 13.83 23.73 -3.10
N VAL A 86 13.94 23.88 -4.42
CA VAL A 86 14.25 22.78 -5.35
C VAL A 86 15.61 23.01 -6.00
N SER A 87 16.52 22.03 -5.87
CA SER A 87 17.79 22.06 -6.61
C SER A 87 17.56 21.69 -8.08
N GLN A 88 18.02 22.53 -9.01
CA GLN A 88 17.88 22.30 -10.45
C GLN A 88 18.80 21.19 -10.99
N ASN A 89 19.71 20.65 -10.17
CA ASN A 89 20.72 19.68 -10.60
C ASN A 89 20.30 18.21 -10.44
N THR A 90 19.01 17.91 -10.24
CA THR A 90 18.53 16.53 -10.22
C THR A 90 17.60 16.28 -11.40
N ALA A 91 17.99 15.37 -12.29
CA ALA A 91 17.15 14.87 -13.39
C ALA A 91 15.89 14.10 -12.90
N ALA A 92 15.55 14.21 -11.61
CA ALA A 92 14.62 13.35 -10.89
C ALA A 92 13.51 14.11 -10.13
N GLY A 93 13.30 15.41 -10.40
CA GLY A 93 12.26 16.18 -9.70
C GLY A 93 12.62 16.35 -8.22
N GLY A 94 13.37 17.41 -7.90
CA GLY A 94 14.03 17.56 -6.60
C GLY A 94 13.11 17.36 -5.39
N THR A 95 13.67 16.76 -4.34
CA THR A 95 13.09 16.74 -3.00
C THR A 95 13.16 18.16 -2.45
N GLY A 96 12.07 18.90 -2.65
CA GLY A 96 11.98 20.26 -2.14
C GLY A 96 12.00 20.26 -0.61
N LEU A 97 12.82 21.09 0.03
CA LEU A 97 12.57 21.44 1.44
C LEU A 97 11.38 22.39 1.45
N PHE A 98 10.28 21.96 2.06
CA PHE A 98 9.13 22.81 2.31
C PHE A 98 9.21 23.35 3.74
N ALA A 99 9.00 24.66 3.88
CA ALA A 99 8.88 25.30 5.17
C ALA A 99 7.69 26.24 5.11
N TYR A 100 6.74 26.07 6.03
CA TYR A 100 5.69 27.04 6.23
C TYR A 100 6.17 28.13 7.19
N TYR A 101 5.96 29.39 6.83
CA TYR A 101 6.36 30.50 7.66
C TYR A 101 5.14 31.31 8.06
N ASN A 102 4.76 31.15 9.34
CA ASN A 102 3.77 31.96 10.02
C ASN A 102 4.41 32.69 11.20
N ARG A 103 4.00 33.93 11.45
CA ARG A 103 4.44 34.69 12.63
C ARG A 103 3.78 34.23 13.92
N PHE A 104 2.62 33.59 13.81
CA PHE A 104 1.77 33.20 14.92
C PHE A 104 1.61 31.70 14.92
N ARG A 105 2.04 31.08 16.02
CA ARG A 105 1.68 29.71 16.30
C ARG A 105 0.25 29.70 16.81
N VAL A 106 -0.60 28.86 16.21
CA VAL A 106 -1.95 28.64 16.72
C VAL A 106 -1.83 27.87 18.05
N PRO A 107 -2.50 28.29 19.14
CA PRO A 107 -2.57 27.51 20.38
C PRO A 107 -3.36 26.22 20.14
N GLY A 108 -2.96 25.11 20.79
CA GLY A 108 -3.52 23.77 20.53
C GLY A 108 -2.61 22.97 19.61
N CYS A 109 -2.15 23.64 18.55
CA CYS A 109 -1.48 23.01 17.41
C CYS A 109 -0.50 21.87 17.72
N GLY A 110 -0.88 20.69 17.22
CA GLY A 110 -0.19 19.42 17.35
C GLY A 110 -0.63 18.60 18.54
N ASP A 111 -1.88 18.74 18.97
CA ASP A 111 -2.44 18.04 20.14
C ASP A 111 -3.51 16.98 19.79
N ASP A 112 -3.58 16.60 18.51
CA ASP A 112 -4.54 15.64 17.95
C ASP A 112 -6.01 16.13 18.01
N THR A 113 -6.23 17.42 18.30
CA THR A 113 -7.57 18.00 18.42
C THR A 113 -7.72 19.23 17.54
N LEU A 114 -8.55 19.14 16.50
CA LEU A 114 -8.81 20.27 15.62
C LEU A 114 -9.58 21.41 16.34
N ASP A 115 -8.85 22.46 16.72
CA ASP A 115 -9.39 23.64 17.39
C ASP A 115 -9.96 24.68 16.41
N ALA A 116 -10.83 25.57 16.89
CA ALA A 116 -11.49 26.59 16.05
C ALA A 116 -10.53 27.57 15.34
N SER A 117 -9.28 27.69 15.79
CA SER A 117 -8.27 28.57 15.18
C SER A 117 -7.36 27.85 14.18
N GLU A 118 -7.50 26.53 14.07
CA GLU A 118 -6.68 25.64 13.27
C GLU A 118 -7.38 25.30 11.96
N ALA A 119 -6.58 25.07 10.92
CA ALA A 119 -7.10 24.53 9.66
C ALA A 119 -6.94 22.99 9.62
N CYS A 120 -5.92 22.46 10.30
CA CYS A 120 -5.58 21.05 10.46
C CYS A 120 -4.96 20.85 11.84
N ASP A 121 -4.93 19.62 12.33
CA ASP A 121 -4.10 19.15 13.44
C ASP A 121 -3.79 17.66 13.17
N ASP A 122 -2.51 17.30 13.15
CA ASP A 122 -2.02 15.93 12.88
C ASP A 122 -1.20 15.36 14.05
N GLY A 123 -1.45 15.87 15.27
CA GLY A 123 -0.86 15.33 16.48
C GLY A 123 0.59 15.73 16.72
N ASN A 124 1.16 16.57 15.86
CA ASN A 124 2.51 17.03 16.03
C ASN A 124 2.73 18.43 15.42
N VAL A 125 3.99 18.86 15.36
CA VAL A 125 4.35 20.22 14.94
C VAL A 125 5.55 20.26 14.01
N VAL A 126 5.75 19.17 13.29
CA VAL A 126 6.78 19.00 12.28
C VAL A 126 6.23 19.62 11.00
N ASP A 127 6.97 20.55 10.39
CA ASP A 127 6.58 21.00 9.04
C ASP A 127 6.88 19.89 8.02
N GLY A 128 6.08 19.81 6.96
CA GLY A 128 6.27 18.89 5.84
C GLY A 128 5.57 17.54 5.97
N ASP A 129 4.54 17.42 6.82
CA ASP A 129 3.73 16.21 7.05
C ASP A 129 2.24 16.38 6.69
N GLY A 130 1.80 17.58 6.28
CA GLY A 130 0.38 17.86 6.05
C GLY A 130 -0.13 19.03 6.85
N CYS A 131 0.36 19.19 8.07
CA CYS A 131 -0.04 20.27 8.95
C CYS A 131 1.18 20.99 9.50
N SER A 132 1.38 22.22 9.03
CA SER A 132 2.52 23.02 9.49
C SER A 132 2.51 23.20 11.01
N ALA A 133 3.65 23.57 11.58
CA ALA A 133 3.81 23.93 12.99
C ALA A 133 2.92 25.11 13.46
N ALA A 134 2.17 25.74 12.55
CA ALA A 134 1.19 26.78 12.80
C ALA A 134 -0.27 26.33 12.51
N CYS A 135 -0.51 25.03 12.33
CA CYS A 135 -1.80 24.41 12.07
C CYS A 135 -2.55 25.03 10.91
N ARG A 136 -1.78 25.17 9.83
CA ARG A 136 -2.24 25.55 8.49
C ARG A 136 -1.88 24.41 7.55
N PHE A 137 -2.81 24.09 6.66
CA PHE A 137 -2.56 23.14 5.58
C PHE A 137 -1.32 23.57 4.80
N GLU A 138 -0.41 22.62 4.64
CA GLU A 138 0.76 22.81 3.80
C GLU A 138 0.37 22.55 2.35
N VAL A 139 0.61 23.54 1.49
CA VAL A 139 0.35 23.38 0.06
C VAL A 139 1.21 22.21 -0.44
N GLY A 140 0.53 21.23 -1.03
CA GLY A 140 1.16 20.02 -1.53
C GLY A 140 1.05 18.81 -0.59
N TYR A 141 0.50 18.93 0.62
CA TYR A 141 0.34 17.81 1.56
C TYR A 141 -1.16 17.62 1.96
N GLY A 142 -1.76 16.45 1.67
CA GLY A 142 -3.21 16.11 1.75
C GLY A 142 -3.65 14.78 1.04
N PRO A 143 -4.60 13.85 1.50
CA PRO A 143 -4.70 12.57 0.81
C PRO A 143 -5.30 12.87 -0.56
N CYS A 144 -5.12 11.92 -1.43
CA CYS A 144 -5.83 11.96 -2.66
C CYS A 144 -7.09 11.14 -2.46
N ASP A 145 -8.21 11.81 -2.15
CA ASP A 145 -9.52 11.26 -2.47
C ASP A 145 -9.96 11.81 -3.85
N ASP A 146 -10.70 10.99 -4.59
CA ASP A 146 -10.76 10.95 -6.06
C ASP A 146 -11.40 12.16 -6.79
N ASP A 147 -11.33 13.38 -6.24
CA ASP A 147 -12.01 14.56 -6.78
C ASP A 147 -11.20 15.85 -6.60
N GLY A 148 -10.04 15.97 -7.26
CA GLY A 148 -9.43 17.26 -7.62
C GLY A 148 -9.27 18.31 -6.51
N GLN A 149 -9.23 17.91 -5.24
CA GLN A 149 -9.10 18.77 -4.08
C GLN A 149 -8.07 18.16 -3.13
N CYS A 150 -6.98 18.88 -2.91
CA CYS A 150 -6.01 18.55 -1.87
C CYS A 150 -6.62 18.92 -0.50
N VAL A 151 -7.33 17.98 0.15
CA VAL A 151 -7.62 18.01 1.61
C VAL A 151 -6.72 17.01 2.33
N ALA A 152 -6.75 16.72 3.65
CA ALA A 152 -5.63 16.21 4.54
C ALA A 152 -5.23 14.68 4.62
N SER A 153 -3.95 14.28 4.33
CA SER A 153 -3.26 12.92 4.30
C SER A 153 -2.55 12.29 3.02
N GLY A 154 -1.77 13.02 2.19
CA GLY A 154 -1.10 12.54 0.92
C GLY A 154 -0.30 13.64 0.18
N ARG A 155 0.13 13.53 -1.09
CA ARG A 155 0.94 14.59 -1.77
C ARG A 155 0.46 15.00 -3.18
N CYS A 156 0.17 16.29 -3.38
CA CYS A 156 -0.25 16.88 -4.66
C CYS A 156 0.96 17.45 -5.44
N ASP A 157 1.12 17.06 -6.71
CA ASP A 157 2.06 17.70 -7.64
C ASP A 157 1.49 19.04 -8.13
N LEU A 158 2.15 20.12 -7.75
CA LEU A 158 1.69 21.49 -7.99
C LEU A 158 2.04 22.02 -9.39
N ASP A 159 2.75 21.23 -10.21
CA ASP A 159 3.05 21.53 -11.62
C ASP A 159 2.00 20.93 -12.56
N THR A 160 1.50 19.75 -12.21
CA THR A 160 0.54 18.98 -13.01
C THR A 160 -0.88 19.04 -12.45
N GLY A 161 -1.05 19.41 -11.16
CA GLY A 161 -2.33 19.33 -10.46
C GLY A 161 -2.79 17.89 -10.21
N LEU A 162 -1.89 16.92 -10.34
CA LEU A 162 -2.16 15.49 -10.17
C LEU A 162 -1.56 15.00 -8.86
N CYS A 163 -2.15 13.95 -8.30
CA CYS A 163 -1.56 13.24 -7.17
C CYS A 163 -0.29 12.54 -7.59
N VAL A 164 0.81 12.82 -6.88
CA VAL A 164 2.05 12.05 -7.00
C VAL A 164 2.18 11.24 -5.74
N GLY A 165 1.81 9.97 -5.83
CA GLY A 165 1.97 9.01 -4.75
C GLY A 165 3.41 9.04 -4.26
N ARG A 166 3.60 9.55 -3.04
CA ARG A 166 4.80 9.28 -2.28
C ARG A 166 4.43 8.33 -1.17
N CYS A 167 5.15 7.21 -1.09
CA CYS A 167 5.03 6.28 0.03
C CYS A 167 5.65 6.90 1.29
N ASN A 168 5.08 6.57 2.45
CA ASN A 168 5.61 6.92 3.77
C ASN A 168 6.29 5.72 4.44
N ASP A 169 5.79 4.51 4.18
CA ASP A 169 6.40 3.25 4.58
C ASP A 169 6.22 2.18 3.49
N ASP A 170 6.82 1.00 3.71
CA ASP A 170 6.81 -0.10 2.72
C ASP A 170 5.38 -0.63 2.43
N ALA A 171 4.43 -0.48 3.37
CA ALA A 171 3.06 -0.97 3.17
C ALA A 171 2.27 -0.10 2.17
N ASP A 172 2.63 1.18 2.04
CA ASP A 172 2.07 2.08 1.02
C ASP A 172 2.48 1.67 -0.42
N CYS A 173 3.48 0.79 -0.56
CA CYS A 173 4.04 0.38 -1.83
C CYS A 173 3.60 -1.00 -2.30
N ASP A 174 2.77 -1.70 -1.53
CA ASP A 174 2.24 -3.01 -1.92
C ASP A 174 1.48 -2.89 -3.25
N ASP A 175 2.06 -3.50 -4.30
CA ASP A 175 1.49 -3.50 -5.64
C ASP A 175 0.57 -4.72 -5.89
N GLY A 176 0.39 -5.56 -4.87
CA GLY A 176 -0.37 -6.81 -4.92
C GLY A 176 0.37 -7.96 -5.58
N ASP A 177 1.63 -7.79 -6.00
CA ASP A 177 2.48 -8.88 -6.51
C ASP A 177 3.35 -9.43 -5.37
N GLY A 178 2.91 -10.54 -4.78
CA GLY A 178 3.65 -11.25 -3.73
C GLY A 178 5.04 -11.77 -4.15
N CYS A 179 5.40 -11.66 -5.43
CA CYS A 179 6.73 -11.96 -5.95
C CYS A 179 7.63 -10.75 -6.16
N THR A 180 7.22 -9.60 -5.65
CA THR A 180 8.09 -8.44 -5.50
C THR A 180 8.30 -8.11 -4.02
N ALA A 181 9.46 -7.54 -3.73
CA ALA A 181 9.71 -6.88 -2.47
C ALA A 181 9.46 -5.39 -2.69
N ASP A 182 8.41 -4.89 -2.06
CA ASP A 182 8.03 -3.48 -2.10
C ASP A 182 8.76 -2.73 -1.00
N SER A 183 9.55 -1.75 -1.40
CA SER A 183 10.22 -0.88 -0.46
C SER A 183 9.92 0.57 -0.79
N CYS A 184 9.52 1.29 0.24
CA CYS A 184 9.45 2.72 0.18
C CYS A 184 10.83 3.33 0.39
N ASN A 185 11.31 4.03 -0.63
CA ASN A 185 12.40 4.95 -0.41
C ASN A 185 11.86 6.20 0.30
N THR A 186 11.87 6.19 1.63
CA THR A 186 11.39 7.30 2.48
C THR A 186 12.12 8.63 2.23
N PHE A 187 13.30 8.61 1.60
CA PHE A 187 14.02 9.82 1.20
C PHE A 187 13.48 10.45 -0.10
N THR A 188 13.04 9.63 -1.07
CA THR A 188 12.48 10.12 -2.34
C THR A 188 10.95 10.05 -2.37
N GLY A 189 10.34 9.34 -1.42
CA GLY A 189 8.95 8.90 -1.43
C GLY A 189 8.60 8.00 -2.62
N ALA A 190 9.58 7.34 -3.25
CA ALA A 190 9.28 6.49 -4.41
C ALA A 190 9.15 5.05 -3.95
N CYS A 191 8.11 4.36 -4.45
CA CYS A 191 8.05 2.91 -4.35
C CYS A 191 9.10 2.28 -5.26
N GLN A 192 9.86 1.37 -4.69
CA GLN A 192 10.80 0.53 -5.38
C GLN A 192 10.32 -0.91 -5.23
N THR A 193 9.89 -1.50 -6.34
CA THR A 193 9.58 -2.93 -6.41
C THR A 193 10.82 -3.68 -6.87
N THR A 194 11.21 -4.72 -6.13
CA THR A 194 12.37 -5.53 -6.47
C THR A 194 11.93 -6.98 -6.64
N PRO A 195 12.10 -7.60 -7.82
CA PRO A 195 11.70 -8.99 -8.03
C PRO A 195 12.37 -9.93 -7.02
N LEU A 196 11.58 -10.78 -6.38
CA LEU A 196 12.07 -11.84 -5.51
C LEU A 196 12.73 -12.95 -6.33
N ALA A 197 13.65 -13.68 -5.69
CA ALA A 197 14.31 -14.80 -6.34
C ALA A 197 13.34 -15.96 -6.57
N SER A 198 13.58 -16.72 -7.63
CA SER A 198 12.85 -17.96 -7.88
C SER A 198 12.95 -18.90 -6.67
N GLY A 199 11.81 -19.38 -6.19
CA GLY A 199 11.69 -20.21 -4.99
C GLY A 199 11.49 -19.43 -3.68
N ALA A 200 11.45 -18.09 -3.70
CA ALA A 200 11.02 -17.31 -2.53
C ALA A 200 9.54 -17.57 -2.23
N SER A 201 9.17 -17.63 -0.96
CA SER A 201 7.77 -17.73 -0.55
C SER A 201 7.01 -16.46 -0.96
N CYS A 202 5.82 -16.63 -1.48
CA CYS A 202 4.89 -15.56 -1.84
C CYS A 202 3.47 -15.96 -1.43
N ASP A 203 2.52 -15.03 -1.52
CA ASP A 203 1.09 -15.31 -1.39
C ASP A 203 0.45 -14.91 -2.73
N ASP A 204 -0.27 -15.83 -3.38
CA ASP A 204 -0.97 -15.56 -4.65
C ASP A 204 -2.40 -15.05 -4.40
N GLY A 205 -2.78 -14.84 -3.14
CA GLY A 205 -4.08 -14.34 -2.73
C GLY A 205 -5.22 -15.34 -2.91
N LEU A 206 -4.91 -16.59 -3.26
CA LEU A 206 -5.87 -17.67 -3.43
C LEU A 206 -5.87 -18.56 -2.18
N PHE A 207 -7.05 -19.05 -1.80
CA PHE A 207 -7.18 -19.90 -0.62
C PHE A 207 -6.84 -21.36 -0.95
N CYS A 208 -7.12 -21.84 -2.16
CA CYS A 208 -6.90 -23.23 -2.56
C CYS A 208 -5.53 -23.48 -3.19
N THR A 209 -4.55 -22.66 -2.87
CA THR A 209 -3.14 -22.84 -3.22
C THR A 209 -2.32 -22.92 -1.94
N GLU A 210 -1.37 -23.85 -1.89
CA GLU A 210 -0.41 -24.00 -0.80
C GLU A 210 1.01 -24.11 -1.34
N ASP A 211 2.01 -23.95 -0.46
CA ASP A 211 3.43 -23.99 -0.80
C ASP A 211 3.80 -23.03 -1.95
N THR A 212 3.20 -21.84 -1.94
CA THR A 212 3.34 -20.80 -2.95
C THR A 212 4.76 -20.23 -3.00
N VAL A 213 5.36 -20.26 -4.20
CA VAL A 213 6.71 -19.74 -4.46
C VAL A 213 6.83 -19.00 -5.78
N CYS A 214 7.78 -18.06 -5.83
CA CYS A 214 8.03 -17.28 -7.04
C CYS A 214 8.70 -18.10 -8.15
N SER A 215 8.16 -17.98 -9.36
CA SER A 215 8.74 -18.55 -10.57
C SER A 215 9.95 -17.74 -11.05
N ALA A 216 10.68 -18.26 -12.04
CA ALA A 216 11.77 -17.51 -12.67
C ALA A 216 11.25 -16.31 -13.49
N GLN A 217 9.93 -16.26 -13.73
CA GLN A 217 9.23 -15.20 -14.44
C GLN A 217 8.60 -14.17 -13.50
N GLY A 218 8.73 -14.35 -12.17
CA GLY A 218 8.13 -13.47 -11.17
C GLY A 218 6.65 -13.77 -10.89
N GLU A 219 6.14 -14.94 -11.28
CA GLU A 219 4.75 -15.33 -10.97
C GLU A 219 4.73 -16.09 -9.65
N CYS A 220 3.79 -15.76 -8.76
CA CYS A 220 3.54 -16.56 -7.57
C CYS A 220 2.77 -17.82 -7.94
N LEU A 221 3.40 -19.00 -7.78
CA LEU A 221 2.82 -20.28 -8.17
C LEU A 221 2.78 -21.21 -6.95
N GLY A 222 1.61 -21.78 -6.68
CA GLY A 222 1.40 -22.79 -5.64
C GLY A 222 0.99 -24.17 -6.18
N ALA A 223 1.02 -25.16 -5.28
CA ALA A 223 0.33 -26.43 -5.49
C ALA A 223 -1.13 -26.29 -5.03
N PRO A 224 -2.08 -27.11 -5.54
CA PRO A 224 -3.44 -27.11 -5.01
C PRO A 224 -3.46 -27.49 -3.53
N LEU A 225 -4.15 -26.69 -2.69
CA LEU A 225 -4.33 -26.93 -1.27
C LEU A 225 -4.89 -28.34 -1.02
N SER A 226 -4.18 -29.14 -0.22
CA SER A 226 -4.68 -30.44 0.21
C SER A 226 -5.65 -30.31 1.39
N CYS A 227 -6.95 -30.46 1.12
CA CYS A 227 -8.01 -30.43 2.14
C CYS A 227 -8.04 -31.62 3.11
N GLY A 228 -6.99 -32.46 3.12
CA GLY A 228 -6.91 -33.66 3.95
C GLY A 228 -7.88 -34.76 3.53
N PRO A 229 -7.89 -35.90 4.24
CA PRO A 229 -8.84 -36.97 3.98
C PRO A 229 -10.25 -36.55 4.43
N PRO A 230 -11.29 -36.85 3.63
CA PRO A 230 -12.67 -36.54 3.98
C PRO A 230 -13.13 -37.35 5.21
N ALA A 231 -14.10 -36.81 5.95
CA ALA A 231 -14.70 -37.41 7.12
C ALA A 231 -15.54 -38.65 6.79
N ASP A 232 -16.14 -38.71 5.60
CA ASP A 232 -16.77 -39.90 5.02
C ASP A 232 -15.93 -40.44 3.83
N TYR A 233 -15.88 -41.76 3.71
CA TYR A 233 -15.12 -42.47 2.68
C TYR A 233 -15.69 -42.26 1.27
N CYS A 234 -16.99 -42.01 1.14
CA CYS A 234 -17.63 -41.72 -0.17
C CYS A 234 -17.46 -40.26 -0.62
N ASP A 235 -16.93 -39.39 0.22
CA ASP A 235 -16.84 -37.97 -0.07
C ASP A 235 -15.47 -37.65 -0.69
N GLU A 236 -15.39 -36.53 -1.40
CA GLU A 236 -14.12 -35.95 -1.83
C GLU A 236 -13.99 -34.58 -1.15
N ALA A 237 -12.85 -34.37 -0.48
CA ALA A 237 -12.50 -33.08 0.09
C ALA A 237 -11.95 -32.21 -1.04
N LEU A 238 -12.77 -31.30 -1.54
CA LEU A 238 -12.42 -30.35 -2.58
C LEU A 238 -12.22 -28.98 -1.95
N CYS A 239 -11.31 -28.19 -2.51
CA CYS A 239 -11.19 -26.81 -2.10
C CYS A 239 -12.09 -25.91 -2.96
N ASP A 240 -12.83 -25.01 -2.30
CA ASP A 240 -13.71 -24.02 -2.91
C ASP A 240 -13.16 -22.61 -2.67
N GLU A 241 -12.62 -22.01 -3.73
CA GLU A 241 -12.03 -20.67 -3.73
C GLU A 241 -13.07 -19.57 -3.48
N ASP A 242 -14.28 -19.70 -4.05
CA ASP A 242 -15.32 -18.69 -3.90
C ASP A 242 -15.81 -18.60 -2.45
N ALA A 243 -15.71 -19.72 -1.73
CA ALA A 243 -16.10 -19.83 -0.33
C ALA A 243 -14.92 -19.79 0.67
N ASN A 244 -13.67 -19.70 0.18
CA ASN A 244 -12.44 -19.77 0.99
C ASN A 244 -12.46 -20.91 2.02
N GLN A 245 -12.85 -22.12 1.59
CA GLN A 245 -12.95 -23.26 2.48
C GLN A 245 -12.76 -24.61 1.77
N CYS A 246 -12.32 -25.61 2.53
CA CYS A 246 -12.43 -27.00 2.13
C CYS A 246 -13.87 -27.47 2.31
N VAL A 247 -14.47 -27.95 1.21
CA VAL A 247 -15.83 -28.50 1.19
C VAL A 247 -15.79 -29.99 0.92
N GLU A 248 -16.69 -30.72 1.57
CA GLU A 248 -16.93 -32.12 1.23
C GLU A 248 -18.07 -32.19 0.22
N GLN A 249 -17.77 -32.68 -0.99
CA GLN A 249 -18.80 -33.00 -1.96
C GLN A 249 -19.10 -34.49 -1.90
N GLY A 250 -20.31 -34.81 -1.44
CA GLY A 250 -20.79 -36.17 -1.39
C GLY A 250 -21.00 -36.72 -2.79
N ARG A 251 -20.19 -37.70 -3.19
CA ARG A 251 -20.55 -38.53 -4.34
C ARG A 251 -21.73 -39.39 -3.93
N SER A 252 -22.68 -39.57 -4.83
CA SER A 252 -23.76 -40.52 -4.58
C SER A 252 -23.14 -41.92 -4.50
N CYS A 253 -22.90 -42.44 -3.29
CA CYS A 253 -22.77 -43.89 -3.16
C CYS A 253 -24.07 -44.44 -3.76
N ALA A 254 -23.98 -45.28 -4.80
CA ALA A 254 -25.16 -45.95 -5.33
C ALA A 254 -25.94 -46.52 -4.13
N SER A 255 -27.25 -46.31 -4.09
CA SER A 255 -28.14 -46.73 -2.98
C SER A 255 -28.12 -48.24 -2.71
N GLU A 256 -27.29 -49.00 -3.41
CA GLU A 256 -26.91 -50.37 -3.18
C GLU A 256 -25.45 -50.38 -2.70
N ARG A 257 -25.23 -50.56 -1.39
CA ARG A 257 -23.87 -50.73 -0.85
C ARG A 257 -23.28 -52.02 -1.40
N HIS A 258 -22.53 -51.92 -2.49
CA HIS A 258 -21.66 -52.98 -2.97
C HIS A 258 -20.43 -53.05 -2.05
N TYR A 259 -20.54 -53.87 -0.99
CA TYR A 259 -19.37 -54.27 -0.22
C TYR A 259 -18.59 -55.30 -1.05
N LEU A 260 -17.37 -54.95 -1.48
CA LEU A 260 -16.48 -55.93 -2.10
C LEU A 260 -15.86 -56.78 -0.98
N PHE A 261 -16.23 -58.07 -0.91
CA PHE A 261 -15.66 -59.02 0.03
C PHE A 261 -14.66 -59.91 -0.68
N GLY A 262 -13.38 -59.84 -0.30
CA GLY A 262 -12.36 -60.76 -0.79
C GLY A 262 -12.49 -62.12 -0.10
N VAL A 263 -12.63 -63.20 -0.87
CA VAL A 263 -12.52 -64.56 -0.33
C VAL A 263 -11.05 -64.97 -0.39
N VAL A 264 -10.39 -65.09 0.75
CA VAL A 264 -9.07 -65.74 0.82
C VAL A 264 -9.32 -67.24 0.70
N SER A 265 -9.13 -67.81 -0.49
CA SER A 265 -8.96 -69.25 -0.59
C SER A 265 -7.59 -69.60 -0.01
N ASP A 266 -7.56 -70.37 1.08
CA ASP A 266 -6.33 -70.91 1.66
C ASP A 266 -5.50 -71.63 0.57
N GLY A 267 -4.51 -70.94 -0.01
CA GLY A 267 -3.45 -71.58 -0.79
C GLY A 267 -3.07 -71.04 -2.18
N GLY A 268 -3.45 -69.82 -2.60
CA GLY A 268 -2.99 -69.27 -3.89
C GLY A 268 -2.77 -67.75 -3.90
N ASP A 269 -1.55 -67.32 -4.18
CA ASP A 269 -1.16 -65.93 -4.47
C ASP A 269 -1.30 -65.65 -5.99
N PRO A 270 -1.96 -64.56 -6.44
CA PRO A 270 -2.68 -63.54 -5.66
C PRO A 270 -4.13 -63.96 -5.32
N PRO A 271 -4.75 -63.36 -4.28
CA PRO A 271 -6.13 -63.65 -3.90
C PRO A 271 -7.11 -63.32 -5.03
N THR A 272 -8.00 -64.25 -5.34
CA THR A 272 -9.14 -64.02 -6.24
C THR A 272 -10.27 -63.31 -5.50
N TYR A 273 -10.60 -62.08 -5.92
CA TYR A 273 -11.72 -61.32 -5.39
C TYR A 273 -13.03 -61.75 -6.08
N GLY A 274 -14.05 -62.10 -5.29
CA GLY A 274 -15.42 -62.33 -5.76
C GLY A 274 -16.36 -61.21 -5.27
N SER A 275 -17.53 -61.04 -5.90
CA SER A 275 -18.57 -60.14 -5.40
C SER A 275 -19.67 -60.95 -4.70
N ILE A 276 -20.05 -60.53 -3.50
CA ILE A 276 -21.20 -61.11 -2.76
C ILE A 276 -22.38 -60.15 -2.92
N ARG A 277 -23.56 -60.71 -3.23
CA ARG A 277 -24.80 -59.93 -3.27
C ARG A 277 -25.42 -59.86 -1.87
N CYS A 278 -25.63 -58.64 -1.40
CA CYS A 278 -26.33 -58.34 -0.15
C CYS A 278 -27.57 -57.49 -0.42
N TRP A 279 -28.59 -57.62 0.43
CA TRP A 279 -29.84 -56.83 0.36
C TRP A 279 -30.34 -56.51 1.78
N ARG A 280 -31.26 -55.54 1.91
CA ARG A 280 -31.90 -55.20 3.18
C ARG A 280 -33.30 -55.80 3.27
N VAL A 281 -33.61 -56.40 4.43
CA VAL A 281 -34.97 -56.77 4.83
C VAL A 281 -35.21 -56.21 6.24
N GLY A 282 -36.15 -55.27 6.37
CA GLY A 282 -36.56 -54.73 7.69
C GLY A 282 -35.43 -54.05 8.48
N GLY A 283 -34.48 -53.39 7.80
CA GLY A 283 -33.35 -52.70 8.44
C GLY A 283 -32.15 -53.60 8.77
N VAL A 284 -32.26 -54.91 8.56
CA VAL A 284 -31.17 -55.88 8.72
C VAL A 284 -30.56 -56.18 7.35
N VAL A 285 -29.23 -56.15 7.26
CA VAL A 285 -28.49 -56.53 6.05
C VAL A 285 -28.37 -58.05 6.00
N GLN A 286 -28.79 -58.64 4.89
CA GLN A 286 -28.62 -60.06 4.58
C GLN A 286 -27.67 -60.20 3.39
N CYS A 287 -26.78 -61.19 3.43
CA CYS A 287 -25.82 -61.48 2.38
C CYS A 287 -25.88 -62.97 2.03
N ASP A 288 -25.71 -63.31 0.76
CA ASP A 288 -25.62 -64.71 0.33
C ASP A 288 -24.23 -65.28 0.66
N MET A 289 -24.15 -66.10 1.72
CA MET A 289 -22.90 -66.59 2.33
C MET A 289 -22.54 -68.02 1.91
N SER A 290 -22.93 -68.47 0.71
CA SER A 290 -22.77 -69.88 0.30
C SER A 290 -21.32 -70.38 0.12
N GLY A 291 -20.28 -69.72 0.66
CA GLY A 291 -18.89 -70.03 0.33
C GLY A 291 -17.74 -69.64 1.30
N GLY A 292 -17.93 -69.22 2.56
CA GLY A 292 -16.80 -69.06 3.49
C GLY A 292 -16.88 -67.94 4.53
N GLU A 293 -15.84 -67.82 5.36
CA GLU A 293 -15.70 -66.87 6.48
C GLU A 293 -15.47 -65.42 6.00
N LEU A 294 -16.10 -64.47 6.69
CA LEU A 294 -16.16 -63.06 6.34
C LEU A 294 -14.95 -62.29 6.87
N VAL A 295 -14.09 -61.79 5.98
CA VAL A 295 -13.07 -60.78 6.33
C VAL A 295 -13.48 -59.45 5.72
N VAL A 296 -13.64 -58.42 6.56
CA VAL A 296 -14.10 -57.09 6.15
C VAL A 296 -12.89 -56.30 5.63
N GLY A 297 -12.87 -56.02 4.33
CA GLY A 297 -11.98 -55.03 3.73
C GLY A 297 -12.58 -53.61 3.79
N PRO A 298 -11.78 -52.55 3.56
CA PRO A 298 -12.31 -51.19 3.48
C PRO A 298 -13.34 -51.07 2.32
N PRO A 299 -14.34 -50.18 2.43
CA PRO A 299 -15.34 -49.94 1.39
C PRO A 299 -14.71 -49.51 0.06
N VAL A 300 -15.44 -49.60 -1.05
CA VAL A 300 -14.99 -49.22 -2.40
C VAL A 300 -15.99 -48.23 -2.99
N CYS A 301 -15.51 -47.13 -3.59
CA CYS A 301 -16.31 -46.14 -4.30
C CYS A 301 -16.51 -46.57 -5.77
N GLU A 302 -17.70 -46.37 -6.35
CA GLU A 302 -17.94 -46.46 -7.81
C GLU A 302 -17.53 -45.17 -8.52
#